data_AF-A0AAC9XJJ3-F1
#
_entry.id   AF-A0AAC9XJJ3-F1
#
_cell.length_a   1.000
_cell.length_b   1.000
_cell.length_c   1.000
_cell.angle_alpha   90.00
_cell.angle_beta   90.00
_cell.angle_gamma   90.00
#
_symmetry.space_group_name_H-M   'P 1'
#
loop_
_entity.id
_entity.type
_entity.pdbx_description
1 polymer ?
#
loop_
_entity_poly.entity_id
_entity_poly.type
_entity_poly.pdbx_seq_one_letter_code
_entity_poly.pdbx_strand_id
1 'polypeptide(L)'
;MEASLIVILVLIVLLGFATQYVIKSGSYPIKLKKIVQAYNEQNYDVAMREINTLDPKYKKDANILWMTANMYYKQQQYILAMAALQNMIDGAYFTKELTELNVREFLAKIYEQTGNSKKSIDEYDMITKIRDQDYDSLYKAGLVCYNYEEWVQAQKYLSLAAAQNDSNPQLLYMLAFCFYKIRSYHAAQQNIEKAIALDNSNPQYHLLLGEILSSSRDFQNAIKELEIAYESNEVSDKDAISLNLANSYYELGNFSKAREYYGQVLTKENIPNEKVVDERYRYAETLVKNKQFEAAVKQWEIIKSVRNIYLDVDQKLKTYSSIIANNAFRTALEMDIIEYLEKYFYRILTLNGYVVTDHTKKSDTLVFFVTIKKFGSEGQSYKSTFALDTSGYPMRQDTVDQFMEYARQYKSAHSFLISIGDFAPNLKVDDTVMIIEPERFEAIIEGVISFSD
;
A
#
# COMPACT_ATOMS: atom_id res chain seq x y z
N MET A 1 -70.52 65.87 -5.46
CA MET A 1 -69.58 66.08 -4.33
C MET A 1 -68.90 64.80 -3.88
N GLU A 2 -69.58 63.66 -3.85
CA GLU A 2 -68.99 62.41 -3.35
C GLU A 2 -67.88 61.84 -4.26
N ALA A 3 -68.08 61.83 -5.59
CA ALA A 3 -67.07 61.35 -6.53
C ALA A 3 -65.75 62.15 -6.48
N SER A 4 -65.83 63.47 -6.31
CA SER A 4 -64.67 64.35 -6.14
C SER A 4 -63.91 64.10 -4.83
N LEU A 5 -64.59 63.70 -3.76
CA LEU A 5 -63.96 63.40 -2.47
C LEU A 5 -63.16 62.09 -2.53
N ILE A 6 -63.70 61.08 -3.22
CA ILE A 6 -63.04 59.78 -3.43
C ILE A 6 -61.76 59.95 -4.25
N VAL A 7 -61.79 60.75 -5.32
CA VAL A 7 -60.60 61.02 -6.15
C VAL A 7 -59.50 61.72 -5.35
N ILE A 8 -59.85 62.67 -4.48
CA ILE A 8 -58.89 63.36 -3.59
C ILE A 8 -58.27 62.39 -2.58
N LEU A 9 -59.06 61.51 -1.96
CA LEU A 9 -58.57 60.48 -1.04
C LEU A 9 -57.60 59.51 -1.72
N VAL A 10 -57.93 59.06 -2.94
CA VAL A 10 -57.04 58.19 -3.73
C VAL A 10 -55.73 58.91 -4.07
N LEU A 11 -55.77 60.18 -4.44
CA LEU A 11 -54.57 60.98 -4.71
C LEU A 11 -53.69 61.17 -3.47
N ILE A 12 -54.27 61.40 -2.29
CA ILE A 12 -53.53 61.52 -1.02
C ILE A 12 -52.84 60.19 -0.66
N VAL A 13 -53.53 59.07 -0.84
CA VAL A 13 -52.95 57.73 -0.62
C VAL A 13 -51.82 57.46 -1.61
N LEU A 14 -52.01 57.78 -2.89
CA LEU A 14 -50.96 57.64 -3.92
C LEU A 14 -49.76 58.55 -3.64
N LEU A 15 -49.98 59.79 -3.19
CA LEU A 15 -48.94 60.72 -2.74
C LEU A 15 -48.20 60.19 -1.50
N GLY A 16 -48.91 59.55 -0.56
CA GLY A 16 -48.31 58.88 0.59
C GLY A 16 -47.40 57.71 0.19
N PHE A 17 -47.83 56.90 -0.78
CA PHE A 17 -47.00 55.82 -1.32
C PHE A 17 -45.81 56.35 -2.12
N ALA A 18 -46.01 57.39 -2.94
CA ALA A 18 -44.94 58.01 -3.72
C ALA A 18 -43.89 58.69 -2.83
N THR A 19 -44.30 59.40 -1.78
CA THR A 19 -43.38 60.02 -0.81
C THR A 19 -42.62 58.99 0.01
N GLN A 20 -43.28 57.92 0.48
CA GLN A 20 -42.59 56.78 1.10
C GLN A 20 -41.59 56.11 0.15
N TYR A 21 -41.95 55.94 -1.12
CA TYR A 21 -41.06 55.35 -2.11
C TYR A 21 -39.82 56.21 -2.34
N VAL A 22 -39.98 57.52 -2.48
CA VAL A 22 -38.87 58.47 -2.67
C VAL A 22 -37.96 58.54 -1.44
N ILE A 23 -38.51 58.59 -0.22
CA ILE A 23 -37.72 58.60 1.02
C ILE A 23 -36.93 57.30 1.17
N LYS A 24 -37.56 56.15 0.92
CA LYS A 24 -36.89 54.84 1.00
C LYS A 24 -35.82 54.69 -0.08
N SER A 25 -36.09 55.15 -1.31
CA SER A 25 -35.14 55.12 -2.42
C SER A 25 -33.93 56.05 -2.21
N GLY A 26 -34.13 57.22 -1.60
CA GLY A 26 -33.04 58.15 -1.26
C GLY A 26 -32.17 57.71 -0.08
N SER A 27 -32.68 56.83 0.80
CA SER A 27 -31.95 56.34 1.98
C SER A 27 -30.91 55.25 1.66
N TYR A 28 -31.06 54.55 0.54
CA TYR A 28 -30.21 53.40 0.19
C TYR A 28 -28.73 53.77 -0.01
N PRO A 29 -28.35 54.83 -0.77
CA PRO A 29 -26.95 55.22 -0.92
C PRO A 29 -26.25 55.53 0.41
N ILE A 30 -26.97 56.13 1.38
CA ILE A 30 -26.44 56.45 2.70
C ILE A 30 -26.19 55.17 3.50
N LYS A 31 -27.17 54.25 3.51
CA LYS A 31 -27.02 52.93 4.16
C LYS A 31 -25.91 52.11 3.52
N LEU A 32 -25.81 52.09 2.19
CA LEU A 32 -24.76 51.40 1.45
C LEU A 32 -23.37 51.92 1.84
N LYS A 33 -23.18 53.24 1.91
CA LYS A 33 -21.90 53.83 2.36
C LYS A 33 -21.53 53.38 3.76
N LYS A 34 -22.50 53.35 4.69
CA LYS A 34 -22.30 52.88 6.07
C LYS A 34 -21.94 51.39 6.13
N ILE A 35 -22.60 50.55 5.32
CA ILE A 35 -22.32 49.11 5.21
C ILE A 35 -20.88 48.89 4.69
N VAL A 36 -20.50 49.57 3.60
CA VAL A 36 -19.16 49.47 3.01
C VAL A 36 -18.09 49.95 3.97
N GLN A 37 -18.32 51.06 4.67
CA GLN A 37 -17.39 51.54 5.69
C GLN A 37 -17.22 50.51 6.83
N ALA A 38 -18.32 50.04 7.42
CA ALA A 38 -18.27 49.07 8.51
C ALA A 38 -17.61 47.74 8.08
N TYR A 39 -17.84 47.30 6.84
CA TYR A 39 -17.20 46.13 6.25
C TYR A 39 -15.68 46.32 6.11
N ASN A 40 -15.24 47.46 5.60
CA ASN A 40 -13.81 47.77 5.44
C ASN A 40 -13.10 47.93 6.80
N GLU A 41 -13.80 48.43 7.82
CA GLU A 41 -13.34 48.51 9.20
C GLU A 41 -13.40 47.16 9.95
N GLN A 42 -13.80 46.08 9.28
CA GLN A 42 -14.00 44.73 9.84
C GLN A 42 -15.03 44.67 10.98
N ASN A 43 -15.90 45.67 11.09
CA ASN A 43 -17.00 45.70 12.04
C ASN A 43 -18.22 44.98 11.46
N TYR A 44 -18.11 43.65 11.35
CA TYR A 44 -19.09 42.82 10.65
C TYR A 44 -20.47 42.81 11.33
N ASP A 45 -20.54 42.96 12.65
CA ASP A 45 -21.81 43.03 13.38
C ASP A 45 -22.64 44.26 12.96
N VAL A 46 -21.98 45.42 12.87
CA VAL A 46 -22.63 46.67 12.45
C VAL A 46 -23.03 46.59 10.98
N ALA A 47 -22.15 46.07 10.12
CA ALA A 47 -22.46 45.89 8.70
C ALA A 47 -23.67 44.95 8.49
N MET A 48 -23.72 43.82 9.20
CA MET A 48 -24.84 42.87 9.13
C MET A 48 -26.15 43.45 9.66
N ARG A 49 -26.12 44.22 10.76
CA ARG A 49 -27.30 44.92 11.26
C ARG A 49 -27.86 45.88 10.21
N GLU A 50 -27.01 46.69 9.60
CA GLU A 50 -27.42 47.64 8.56
C GLU A 50 -27.99 46.93 7.33
N ILE A 51 -27.34 45.85 6.86
CA ILE A 51 -27.84 45.00 5.76
C ILE A 51 -29.23 44.44 6.08
N ASN A 52 -29.47 44.00 7.32
CA ASN A 52 -30.77 43.46 7.73
C ASN A 52 -31.90 44.49 7.66
N THR A 53 -31.59 45.79 7.79
CA THR A 53 -32.57 46.88 7.65
C THR A 53 -32.85 47.30 6.19
N LEU A 54 -32.15 46.72 5.22
CA LEU A 54 -32.38 47.02 3.80
C LEU A 54 -33.73 46.45 3.34
N ASP A 55 -34.38 47.16 2.41
CA ASP A 55 -35.55 46.62 1.73
C ASP A 55 -35.16 45.33 0.96
N PRO A 56 -36.04 44.31 0.88
CA PRO A 56 -35.73 43.03 0.25
C PRO A 56 -35.17 43.11 -1.17
N LYS A 57 -35.55 44.14 -1.94
CA LYS A 57 -35.03 44.37 -3.30
C LYS A 57 -33.53 44.68 -3.33
N TYR A 58 -33.01 45.38 -2.31
CA TYR A 58 -31.60 45.76 -2.24
C TYR A 58 -30.73 44.67 -1.61
N LYS A 59 -31.33 43.75 -0.84
CA LYS A 59 -30.64 42.56 -0.34
C LYS A 59 -30.24 41.58 -1.45
N LYS A 60 -30.84 41.72 -2.64
CA LYS A 60 -30.52 40.95 -3.84
C LYS A 60 -29.42 41.59 -4.69
N ASP A 61 -28.88 42.74 -4.27
CA ASP A 61 -27.73 43.34 -4.93
C ASP A 61 -26.51 42.42 -4.80
N ALA A 62 -25.84 42.16 -5.93
CA ALA A 62 -24.70 41.24 -6.00
C ALA A 62 -23.57 41.63 -5.05
N ASN A 63 -23.27 42.92 -4.89
CA ASN A 63 -22.21 43.39 -4.01
C ASN A 63 -22.60 43.20 -2.54
N ILE A 64 -23.87 43.44 -2.20
CA ILE A 64 -24.38 43.20 -0.84
C ILE A 64 -24.30 41.71 -0.50
N LEU A 65 -24.76 40.83 -1.39
CA LEU A 65 -24.70 39.38 -1.18
C LEU A 65 -23.25 38.89 -1.04
N TRP A 66 -22.34 39.40 -1.88
CA TRP A 66 -20.91 39.11 -1.80
C TRP A 66 -20.29 39.54 -0.47
N MET A 67 -20.58 40.75 0.00
CA MET A 67 -20.12 41.23 1.30
C MET A 67 -20.69 40.36 2.42
N THR A 68 -21.98 40.00 2.36
CA THR A 68 -22.60 39.09 3.32
C THR A 68 -21.91 37.73 3.37
N ALA A 69 -21.65 37.11 2.22
CA ALA A 69 -20.92 35.85 2.14
C ALA A 69 -19.51 35.95 2.74
N ASN A 70 -18.77 37.00 2.41
CA ASN A 70 -17.43 37.25 2.96
C ASN A 70 -17.45 37.46 4.47
N MET A 71 -18.43 38.20 5.00
CA MET A 71 -18.56 38.40 6.44
C MET A 71 -18.85 37.09 7.17
N TYR A 72 -19.75 36.25 6.65
CA TYR A 72 -19.98 34.92 7.20
C TYR A 72 -18.72 34.07 7.19
N TYR A 73 -17.98 34.10 6.08
CA TYR A 73 -16.70 33.40 5.96
C TYR A 73 -15.67 33.87 7.00
N LYS A 74 -15.49 35.18 7.17
CA LYS A 74 -14.56 35.76 8.16
C LYS A 74 -14.93 35.45 9.60
N GLN A 75 -16.23 35.26 9.87
CA GLN A 75 -16.75 34.81 11.17
C GLN A 75 -16.73 33.28 11.33
N GLN A 76 -16.13 32.53 10.40
CA GLN A 76 -16.08 31.06 10.38
C GLN A 76 -17.47 30.40 10.29
N GLN A 77 -18.49 31.13 9.87
CA GLN A 77 -19.85 30.63 9.64
C GLN A 77 -19.96 30.06 8.22
N TYR A 78 -19.18 29.02 7.93
CA TYR A 78 -19.02 28.49 6.57
C TYR A 78 -20.33 28.07 5.91
N ILE A 79 -21.26 27.47 6.67
CA ILE A 79 -22.57 27.04 6.14
C ILE A 79 -23.37 28.24 5.60
N LEU A 80 -23.37 29.35 6.33
CA LEU A 80 -24.08 30.57 5.92
C LEU A 80 -23.36 31.25 4.74
N ALA A 81 -22.03 31.25 4.73
CA ALA A 81 -21.25 31.74 3.61
C ALA A 81 -21.56 30.96 2.32
N MET A 82 -21.54 29.63 2.39
CA MET A 82 -21.86 28.76 1.24
C MET A 82 -23.30 28.96 0.77
N ALA A 83 -24.27 29.07 1.68
CA ALA A 83 -25.66 29.33 1.33
C ALA A 83 -25.84 30.69 0.64
N ALA A 84 -25.12 31.73 1.11
CA ALA A 84 -25.14 33.04 0.47
C ALA A 84 -24.54 33.00 -0.94
N LEU A 85 -23.40 32.34 -1.13
CA LEU A 85 -22.77 32.18 -2.45
C LEU A 85 -23.64 31.35 -3.41
N GLN A 86 -24.25 30.27 -2.92
CA GLN A 86 -25.18 29.47 -3.73
C GLN A 86 -26.39 30.31 -4.16
N ASN A 87 -26.93 31.15 -3.26
CA ASN A 87 -28.01 32.06 -3.59
C ASN A 87 -27.62 33.06 -4.70
N MET A 88 -26.36 33.51 -4.71
CA MET A 88 -25.83 34.36 -5.78
C MET A 88 -25.83 33.63 -7.13
N ILE A 89 -25.40 32.37 -7.13
CA ILE A 89 -25.36 31.52 -8.33
C ILE A 89 -26.78 31.26 -8.84
N ASP A 90 -27.68 30.78 -7.98
CA ASP A 90 -29.05 30.41 -8.34
C ASP A 90 -29.86 31.63 -8.83
N GLY A 91 -29.59 32.81 -8.26
CA GLY A 91 -30.24 34.06 -8.63
C GLY A 91 -29.57 34.81 -9.79
N ALA A 92 -28.45 34.31 -10.32
CA ALA A 92 -27.62 34.98 -11.31
C ALA A 92 -27.25 36.43 -10.93
N TYR A 93 -26.97 36.67 -9.63
CA TYR A 93 -26.65 38.00 -9.10
C TYR A 93 -25.16 38.31 -9.31
N PHE A 94 -24.81 38.84 -10.48
CA PHE A 94 -23.42 39.15 -10.87
C PHE A 94 -23.28 40.58 -11.40
N THR A 95 -22.06 41.10 -11.40
CA THR A 95 -21.68 42.39 -12.00
C THR A 95 -20.51 42.21 -12.97
N LYS A 96 -20.11 43.28 -13.65
CA LYS A 96 -18.91 43.25 -14.52
C LYS A 96 -17.62 42.95 -13.73
N GLU A 97 -17.56 43.40 -12.48
CA GLU A 97 -16.39 43.22 -11.60
C GLU A 97 -16.50 41.93 -10.77
N LEU A 98 -17.72 41.55 -10.39
CA LEU A 98 -18.02 40.33 -9.65
C LEU A 98 -18.73 39.33 -10.55
N THR A 99 -17.95 38.47 -11.19
CA THR A 99 -18.44 37.49 -12.14
C THR A 99 -18.86 36.19 -11.44
N GLU A 100 -19.64 35.36 -12.14
CA GLU A 100 -19.96 33.99 -11.69
C GLU A 100 -18.70 33.19 -11.34
N LEU A 101 -17.64 33.35 -12.13
CA LEU A 101 -16.35 32.71 -11.89
C LEU A 101 -15.80 33.06 -10.50
N ASN A 102 -15.81 34.34 -10.11
CA ASN A 102 -15.28 34.76 -8.81
C ASN A 102 -16.08 34.15 -7.64
N VAL A 103 -17.40 34.05 -7.80
CA VAL A 103 -18.29 33.45 -6.80
C VAL A 103 -18.02 31.95 -6.67
N ARG A 104 -17.89 31.24 -7.80
CA ARG A 104 -17.59 29.80 -7.81
C ARG A 104 -16.21 29.48 -7.28
N GLU A 105 -15.18 30.24 -7.64
CA GLU A 105 -13.82 30.07 -7.10
C GLU A 105 -13.82 30.23 -5.57
N PHE A 106 -14.57 31.20 -5.05
CA PHE A 106 -14.67 31.40 -3.62
C PHE A 106 -15.48 30.30 -2.93
N LEU A 107 -16.56 29.82 -3.55
CA LEU A 107 -17.35 28.70 -3.04
C LEU A 107 -16.52 27.40 -3.02
N ALA A 108 -15.79 27.11 -4.09
CA ALA A 108 -14.86 25.98 -4.20
C ALA A 108 -13.82 26.02 -3.08
N LYS A 109 -13.21 27.19 -2.84
CA LYS A 109 -12.26 27.39 -1.73
C LYS A 109 -12.88 27.06 -0.37
N ILE A 110 -14.14 27.46 -0.11
CA ILE A 110 -14.79 27.14 1.16
C ILE A 110 -15.08 25.63 1.24
N TYR A 111 -15.49 24.99 0.15
CA TYR A 111 -15.63 23.53 0.11
C TYR A 111 -14.31 22.81 0.37
N GLU A 112 -13.20 23.31 -0.19
CA GLU A 112 -11.86 22.77 0.07
C GLU A 112 -11.50 22.85 1.57
N GLN A 113 -11.69 24.04 2.16
CA GLN A 113 -11.39 24.29 3.58
C GLN A 113 -12.27 23.51 4.54
N THR A 114 -13.50 23.18 4.14
CA THR A 114 -14.45 22.40 4.94
C THR A 114 -14.37 20.90 4.67
N GLY A 115 -13.48 20.46 3.77
CA GLY A 115 -13.31 19.05 3.41
C GLY A 115 -14.45 18.45 2.59
N ASN A 116 -15.32 19.28 1.99
CA ASN A 116 -16.42 18.80 1.15
C ASN A 116 -15.94 18.52 -0.28
N SER A 117 -15.23 17.40 -0.44
CA SER A 117 -14.56 17.01 -1.69
C SER A 117 -15.50 17.03 -2.90
N LYS A 118 -16.66 16.36 -2.79
CA LYS A 118 -17.61 16.23 -3.89
C LYS A 118 -18.09 17.59 -4.42
N LYS A 119 -18.49 18.49 -3.52
CA LYS A 119 -18.97 19.82 -3.92
C LYS A 119 -17.85 20.71 -4.44
N SER A 120 -16.63 20.57 -3.89
CA SER A 120 -15.46 21.26 -4.43
C SER A 120 -15.21 20.86 -5.89
N ILE A 121 -15.22 19.56 -6.17
CA ILE A 121 -15.05 19.01 -7.53
C ILE A 121 -16.17 19.51 -8.45
N ASP A 122 -17.43 19.48 -8.01
CA ASP A 122 -18.56 19.99 -8.78
C ASP A 122 -18.39 21.49 -9.17
N GLU A 123 -17.83 22.31 -8.28
CA GLU A 123 -17.52 23.71 -8.60
C GLU A 123 -16.36 23.85 -9.59
N TYR A 124 -15.30 23.06 -9.46
CA TYR A 124 -14.20 23.06 -10.43
C TYR A 124 -14.64 22.54 -11.82
N ASP A 125 -15.58 21.60 -11.89
CA ASP A 125 -16.24 21.17 -13.12
C ASP A 125 -16.99 22.32 -13.82
N MET A 126 -17.56 23.25 -13.05
CA MET A 126 -18.23 24.44 -13.60
C MET A 126 -17.22 25.53 -13.97
N ILE A 127 -16.19 25.76 -13.14
CA ILE A 127 -15.11 26.72 -13.41
C ILE A 127 -14.39 26.38 -14.70
N THR A 128 -14.04 25.10 -14.92
CA THR A 128 -13.39 24.64 -16.16
C THR A 128 -14.23 24.87 -17.41
N LYS A 129 -15.57 24.81 -17.30
CA LYS A 129 -16.47 25.14 -18.42
C LYS A 129 -16.55 26.64 -18.68
N ILE A 130 -16.57 27.47 -17.63
CA ILE A 130 -16.62 28.94 -17.76
C ILE A 130 -15.35 29.49 -18.40
N ARG A 131 -14.20 28.88 -18.12
CA ARG A 131 -12.88 29.30 -18.64
C ARG A 131 -12.42 28.51 -19.86
N ASP A 132 -13.35 27.87 -20.58
CA ASP A 132 -13.08 27.12 -21.81
C ASP A 132 -11.90 26.13 -21.69
N GLN A 133 -11.80 25.45 -20.54
CA GLN A 133 -10.77 24.46 -20.23
C GLN A 133 -9.34 24.99 -20.35
N ASP A 134 -9.08 26.22 -19.89
CA ASP A 134 -7.72 26.74 -19.80
C ASP A 134 -6.84 25.94 -18.81
N TYR A 135 -5.52 25.98 -19.04
CA TYR A 135 -4.53 25.23 -18.26
C TYR A 135 -4.69 25.43 -16.74
N ASP A 136 -4.82 26.66 -16.26
CA ASP A 136 -4.87 26.95 -14.82
C ASP A 136 -6.08 26.31 -14.13
N SER A 137 -7.24 26.34 -14.79
CA SER A 137 -8.47 25.73 -14.26
C SER A 137 -8.39 24.23 -14.25
N LEU A 138 -7.88 23.63 -15.34
CA LEU A 138 -7.69 22.18 -15.43
C LEU A 138 -6.69 21.68 -14.39
N TYR A 139 -5.57 22.39 -14.23
CA TYR A 139 -4.55 22.03 -13.25
C TYR A 139 -5.09 22.12 -11.82
N LYS A 140 -5.82 23.20 -11.47
CA LYS A 140 -6.46 23.32 -10.16
C LYS A 140 -7.51 22.24 -9.92
N ALA A 141 -8.37 21.96 -10.90
CA ALA A 141 -9.36 20.89 -10.81
C ALA A 141 -8.68 19.52 -10.58
N GLY A 142 -7.61 19.25 -11.32
CA GLY A 142 -6.79 18.05 -11.15
C GLY A 142 -6.12 17.95 -9.78
N LEU A 143 -5.58 19.06 -9.27
CA LEU A 143 -4.97 19.14 -7.94
C LEU A 143 -5.98 18.90 -6.82
N VAL A 144 -7.18 19.47 -6.93
CA VAL A 144 -8.25 19.24 -5.96
C VAL A 144 -8.68 17.77 -5.96
N CYS A 145 -8.90 17.19 -7.14
CA CYS A 145 -9.21 15.76 -7.24
C CYS A 145 -8.08 14.89 -6.68
N TYR A 146 -6.82 15.24 -6.93
CA TYR A 146 -5.64 14.54 -6.42
C TYR A 146 -5.59 14.56 -4.89
N ASN A 147 -5.79 15.73 -4.28
CA ASN A 147 -5.77 15.91 -2.82
C ASN A 147 -6.89 15.15 -2.11
N TYR A 148 -8.00 14.91 -2.80
CA TYR A 148 -9.13 14.11 -2.31
C TYR A 148 -9.09 12.64 -2.73
N GLU A 149 -7.98 12.19 -3.31
CA GLU A 149 -7.78 10.80 -3.74
C GLU A 149 -8.79 10.32 -4.80
N GLU A 150 -9.42 11.24 -5.54
CA GLU A 150 -10.33 10.96 -6.66
C GLU A 150 -9.49 10.71 -7.93
N TRP A 151 -8.77 9.58 -7.93
CA TRP A 151 -7.69 9.30 -8.88
C TRP A 151 -8.12 9.34 -10.35
N VAL A 152 -9.35 8.94 -10.67
CA VAL A 152 -9.86 8.90 -12.04
C VAL A 152 -10.13 10.31 -12.57
N GLN A 153 -10.75 11.17 -11.76
CA GLN A 153 -11.05 12.55 -12.09
C GLN A 153 -9.76 13.38 -12.12
N ALA A 154 -8.86 13.15 -11.16
CA ALA A 154 -7.53 13.75 -11.14
C ALA A 154 -6.76 13.40 -12.42
N GLN A 155 -6.72 12.12 -12.80
CA GLN A 155 -6.11 11.67 -14.04
C GLN A 155 -6.70 12.39 -15.25
N LYS A 156 -8.03 12.50 -15.36
CA LYS A 156 -8.70 13.20 -16.47
C LYS A 156 -8.27 14.67 -16.56
N TYR A 157 -8.39 15.43 -15.48
CA TYR A 157 -8.09 16.87 -15.50
C TYR A 157 -6.59 17.15 -15.69
N LEU A 158 -5.72 16.39 -15.00
CA LEU A 158 -4.28 16.54 -15.16
C LEU A 158 -3.80 16.12 -16.56
N SER A 159 -4.45 15.15 -17.22
CA SER A 159 -4.13 14.79 -18.61
C SER A 159 -4.48 15.91 -19.58
N LEU A 160 -5.63 16.57 -19.39
CA LEU A 160 -6.01 17.73 -20.21
C LEU A 160 -5.06 18.92 -19.98
N ALA A 161 -4.63 19.15 -18.75
CA ALA A 161 -3.64 20.17 -18.44
C ALA A 161 -2.25 19.84 -19.05
N ALA A 162 -1.80 18.58 -18.92
CA ALA A 162 -0.55 18.08 -19.53
C ALA A 162 -0.54 18.26 -21.04
N ALA A 163 -1.68 18.05 -21.71
CA ALA A 163 -1.79 18.22 -23.16
C ALA A 163 -1.56 19.67 -23.63
N GLN A 164 -1.76 20.65 -22.75
CA GLN A 164 -1.46 22.06 -23.04
C GLN A 164 -0.04 22.46 -22.65
N ASN A 165 0.48 21.90 -21.56
CA ASN A 165 1.83 22.13 -21.08
C ASN A 165 2.35 20.88 -20.36
N ASP A 166 3.20 20.12 -21.04
CA ASP A 166 3.87 18.93 -20.52
C ASP A 166 5.29 19.22 -19.98
N SER A 167 5.68 20.49 -19.87
CA SER A 167 7.00 20.90 -19.38
C SER A 167 7.04 21.10 -17.85
N ASN A 168 5.95 20.78 -17.13
CA ASN A 168 5.88 20.86 -15.68
C ASN A 168 6.10 19.46 -15.05
N PRO A 169 7.28 19.18 -14.46
CA PRO A 169 7.58 17.86 -13.90
C PRO A 169 6.67 17.48 -12.74
N GLN A 170 6.23 18.44 -11.92
CA GLN A 170 5.32 18.18 -10.81
C GLN A 170 3.93 17.71 -11.28
N LEU A 171 3.43 18.31 -12.37
CA LEU A 171 2.17 17.91 -12.99
C LEU A 171 2.26 16.49 -13.55
N LEU A 172 3.37 16.17 -14.23
CA LEU A 172 3.63 14.83 -14.76
C LEU A 172 3.79 13.79 -13.64
N TYR A 173 4.45 14.14 -12.54
CA TYR A 173 4.53 13.30 -11.34
C TYR A 173 3.13 13.00 -10.76
N MET A 174 2.30 14.02 -10.56
CA MET A 174 0.93 13.83 -10.05
C MET A 174 0.09 12.96 -10.99
N LEU A 175 0.24 13.16 -12.30
CA LEU A 175 -0.45 12.36 -13.31
C LEU A 175 0.04 10.89 -13.29
N ALA A 176 1.35 10.67 -13.19
CA ALA A 176 1.93 9.34 -13.05
C ALA A 176 1.44 8.63 -11.78
N PHE A 177 1.36 9.35 -10.66
CA PHE A 177 0.84 8.83 -9.40
C PHE A 177 -0.65 8.44 -9.52
N CYS A 178 -1.47 9.26 -10.20
CA CYS A 178 -2.86 8.91 -10.48
C CYS A 178 -2.94 7.63 -11.32
N PHE A 179 -2.14 7.53 -12.40
CA PHE A 179 -2.08 6.32 -13.22
C PHE A 179 -1.64 5.09 -12.42
N TYR A 180 -0.69 5.25 -11.49
CA TYR A 180 -0.24 4.19 -10.59
C TYR A 180 -1.36 3.71 -9.67
N LYS A 181 -2.11 4.63 -9.04
CA LYS A 181 -3.25 4.30 -8.16
C LYS A 181 -4.38 3.58 -8.88
N ILE A 182 -4.64 3.91 -10.15
CA ILE A 182 -5.62 3.20 -11.00
C ILE A 182 -5.03 1.95 -11.70
N ARG A 183 -3.82 1.53 -11.32
CA ARG A 183 -3.11 0.33 -11.84
C ARG A 183 -2.78 0.36 -13.34
N SER A 184 -2.71 1.54 -13.92
CA SER A 184 -2.28 1.76 -15.30
C SER A 184 -0.76 1.98 -15.36
N TYR A 185 0.01 0.92 -15.03
CA TYR A 185 1.46 1.01 -14.81
C TYR A 185 2.25 1.54 -16.01
N HIS A 186 1.88 1.15 -17.24
CA HIS A 186 2.58 1.62 -18.44
C HIS A 186 2.47 3.14 -18.63
N ALA A 187 1.26 3.69 -18.48
CA ALA A 187 1.05 5.14 -18.57
C ALA A 187 1.71 5.87 -17.39
N ALA A 188 1.70 5.27 -16.19
CA ALA A 188 2.38 5.82 -15.03
C ALA A 188 3.89 5.95 -15.31
N GLN A 189 4.51 4.88 -15.82
CA GLN A 189 5.93 4.84 -16.17
C GLN A 189 6.30 5.92 -17.20
N GLN A 190 5.55 6.04 -18.29
CA GLN A 190 5.84 7.05 -19.32
C GLN A 190 5.82 8.49 -18.77
N ASN A 191 4.87 8.80 -17.89
CA ASN A 191 4.75 10.16 -17.34
C ASN A 191 5.83 10.44 -16.30
N ILE A 192 6.18 9.47 -15.44
CA ILE A 192 7.23 9.68 -14.43
C ILE A 192 8.62 9.75 -15.08
N GLU A 193 8.89 8.97 -16.12
CA GLU A 193 10.15 9.06 -16.87
C GLU A 193 10.31 10.44 -17.54
N LYS A 194 9.22 11.01 -18.08
CA LYS A 194 9.23 12.38 -18.57
C LYS A 194 9.47 13.40 -17.46
N ALA A 195 8.88 13.23 -16.28
CA ALA A 195 9.13 14.11 -15.13
C ALA A 195 10.61 14.08 -14.73
N ILE A 196 11.22 12.89 -14.65
CA ILE A 196 12.64 12.69 -14.35
C ILE A 196 13.53 13.30 -15.44
N ALA A 197 13.14 13.22 -16.71
CA ALA A 197 13.90 13.83 -17.80
C ALA A 197 13.91 15.37 -17.74
N LEU A 198 12.87 15.99 -17.19
CA LEU A 198 12.78 17.44 -16.99
C LEU A 198 13.48 17.89 -15.70
N ASP A 199 13.39 17.10 -14.64
CA ASP A 199 14.03 17.33 -13.35
C ASP A 199 14.46 16.00 -12.73
N ASN A 200 15.75 15.69 -12.87
CA ASN A 200 16.37 14.46 -12.38
C ASN A 200 16.85 14.58 -10.93
N SER A 201 16.67 15.73 -10.29
CA SER A 201 17.20 15.97 -8.94
C SER A 201 16.24 15.53 -7.85
N ASN A 202 14.95 15.39 -8.19
CA ASN A 202 13.91 15.09 -7.22
C ASN A 202 13.83 13.57 -6.93
N PRO A 203 14.21 13.12 -5.72
CA PRO A 203 14.22 11.70 -5.35
C PRO A 203 12.81 11.10 -5.24
N GLN A 204 11.77 11.92 -5.08
CA GLN A 204 10.39 11.47 -5.04
C GLN A 204 9.96 10.87 -6.40
N TYR A 205 10.55 11.35 -7.50
CA TYR A 205 10.24 10.81 -8.83
C TYR A 205 10.84 9.42 -9.02
N HIS A 206 12.08 9.23 -8.56
CA HIS A 206 12.75 7.92 -8.53
C HIS A 206 12.01 6.93 -7.63
N LEU A 207 11.52 7.38 -6.46
CA LEU A 207 10.68 6.55 -5.59
C LEU A 207 9.44 6.04 -6.34
N LEU A 208 8.67 6.94 -6.95
CA LEU A 208 7.45 6.56 -7.67
C LEU A 208 7.76 5.65 -8.87
N LEU A 209 8.82 5.92 -9.62
CA LEU A 209 9.25 5.03 -10.71
C LEU A 209 9.61 3.64 -10.18
N GLY A 210 10.34 3.55 -9.07
CA GLY A 210 10.65 2.30 -8.39
C GLY A 210 9.41 1.51 -7.96
N GLU A 211 8.40 2.19 -7.38
CA GLU A 211 7.12 1.58 -7.01
C GLU A 211 6.33 1.06 -8.22
N ILE A 212 6.29 1.84 -9.30
CA ILE A 212 5.63 1.46 -10.57
C ILE A 212 6.32 0.23 -11.17
N LEU A 213 7.65 0.24 -11.24
CA LEU A 213 8.44 -0.86 -11.79
C LEU A 213 8.25 -2.14 -10.97
N SER A 214 8.30 -2.05 -9.64
CA SER A 214 8.05 -3.18 -8.73
C SER A 214 6.64 -3.75 -8.93
N SER A 215 5.63 -2.89 -9.04
CA SER A 215 4.24 -3.30 -9.29
C SER A 215 4.04 -3.91 -10.68
N SER A 216 4.84 -3.50 -11.67
CA SER A 216 4.88 -4.09 -13.02
C SER A 216 5.73 -5.36 -13.11
N ARG A 217 6.32 -5.80 -11.99
CA ARG A 217 7.25 -6.94 -11.86
C ARG A 217 8.61 -6.78 -12.54
N ASP A 218 8.99 -5.56 -12.92
CA ASP A 218 10.37 -5.23 -13.30
C ASP A 218 11.20 -4.93 -12.04
N PHE A 219 11.45 -5.96 -11.25
CA PHE A 219 12.13 -5.84 -9.96
C PHE A 219 13.59 -5.37 -10.10
N GLN A 220 14.24 -5.70 -11.22
CA GLN A 220 15.65 -5.36 -11.41
C GLN A 220 15.85 -3.87 -11.63
N ASN A 221 14.99 -3.21 -12.42
CA ASN A 221 15.05 -1.77 -12.57
C ASN A 221 14.41 -1.06 -11.37
N ALA A 222 13.38 -1.64 -10.75
CA ALA A 222 12.80 -1.10 -9.51
C ALA A 222 13.85 -0.89 -8.42
N ILE A 223 14.74 -1.87 -8.21
CA ILE A 223 15.82 -1.77 -7.21
C ILE A 223 16.71 -0.55 -7.46
N LYS A 224 17.12 -0.29 -8.71
CA LYS A 224 18.01 0.84 -9.03
C LYS A 224 17.36 2.18 -8.67
N GLU A 225 16.10 2.36 -9.04
CA GLU A 225 15.36 3.60 -8.80
C GLU A 225 15.03 3.77 -7.31
N LEU A 226 14.67 2.70 -6.62
CA LEU A 226 14.45 2.70 -5.18
C LEU A 226 15.75 2.96 -4.40
N GLU A 227 16.90 2.48 -4.86
CA GLU A 227 18.21 2.76 -4.24
C GLU A 227 18.57 4.25 -4.34
N ILE A 228 18.33 4.89 -5.50
CA ILE A 228 18.50 6.35 -5.67
C ILE A 228 17.64 7.12 -4.65
N ALA A 229 16.36 6.76 -4.53
CA ALA A 229 15.46 7.38 -3.55
C ALA A 229 15.87 7.07 -2.10
N TYR A 230 16.40 5.87 -1.84
CA TYR A 230 16.87 5.43 -0.53
C TYR A 230 18.14 6.16 -0.08
N GLU A 231 19.00 6.60 -0.99
CA GLU A 231 20.22 7.35 -0.65
C GLU A 231 19.95 8.84 -0.36
N SER A 232 18.84 9.40 -0.82
CA SER A 232 18.54 10.83 -0.64
C SER A 232 18.00 11.20 0.74
N ASN A 233 18.47 12.28 1.35
CA ASN A 233 17.96 12.77 2.64
C ASN A 233 16.60 13.48 2.55
N GLU A 234 16.10 13.80 1.35
CA GLU A 234 14.84 14.54 1.17
C GLU A 234 13.60 13.65 1.31
N VAL A 235 13.77 12.33 1.15
CA VAL A 235 12.66 11.37 1.32
C VAL A 235 12.60 10.90 2.77
N SER A 236 11.53 11.27 3.47
CA SER A 236 11.38 10.97 4.90
C SER A 236 11.00 9.53 5.21
N ASP A 237 10.24 8.87 4.32
CA ASP A 237 9.70 7.51 4.58
C ASP A 237 10.66 6.41 4.09
N LYS A 238 11.80 6.28 4.77
CA LYS A 238 12.80 5.24 4.46
C LYS A 238 12.30 3.82 4.71
N ASP A 239 11.29 3.66 5.56
CA ASP A 239 10.74 2.35 5.91
C ASP A 239 9.92 1.78 4.76
N ALA A 240 9.05 2.59 4.14
CA ALA A 240 8.33 2.19 2.94
C ALA A 240 9.28 1.80 1.80
N ILE A 241 10.34 2.57 1.58
CA ILE A 241 11.36 2.27 0.55
C ILE A 241 12.05 0.94 0.86
N SER A 242 12.45 0.74 2.12
CA SER A 242 13.11 -0.50 2.55
C SER A 242 12.23 -1.72 2.31
N LEU A 243 10.92 -1.64 2.60
CA LEU A 243 9.98 -2.72 2.32
C LEU A 243 9.85 -2.99 0.81
N ASN A 244 9.80 -1.95 -0.02
CA ASN A 244 9.75 -2.10 -1.48
C ASN A 244 11.05 -2.72 -2.05
N LEU A 245 12.21 -2.32 -1.52
CA LEU A 245 13.50 -2.94 -1.84
C LEU A 245 13.52 -4.41 -1.41
N ALA A 246 13.10 -4.70 -0.18
CA ALA A 246 13.04 -6.06 0.35
C ALA A 246 12.14 -6.97 -0.50
N ASN A 247 10.95 -6.49 -0.87
CA ASN A 247 10.01 -7.19 -1.75
C ASN A 247 10.64 -7.47 -3.13
N SER A 248 11.32 -6.48 -3.71
CA SER A 248 11.96 -6.62 -5.02
C SER A 248 13.13 -7.62 -4.98
N TYR A 249 13.96 -7.57 -3.93
CA TYR A 249 15.04 -8.54 -3.73
C TYR A 249 14.52 -9.95 -3.45
N TYR A 250 13.41 -10.07 -2.72
CA TYR A 250 12.74 -11.36 -2.46
C TYR A 250 12.27 -12.01 -3.75
N GLU A 251 11.60 -11.25 -4.63
CA GLU A 251 11.10 -11.77 -5.92
C GLU A 251 12.23 -12.16 -6.88
N LEU A 252 13.40 -11.52 -6.79
CA LEU A 252 14.61 -11.91 -7.51
C LEU A 252 15.37 -13.09 -6.86
N GLY A 253 14.90 -13.62 -5.73
CA GLY A 253 15.54 -14.71 -5.00
C GLY A 253 16.80 -14.31 -4.23
N ASN A 254 17.11 -13.01 -4.12
CA ASN A 254 18.22 -12.52 -3.31
C ASN A 254 17.78 -12.39 -1.84
N PHE A 255 17.62 -13.52 -1.18
CA PHE A 255 17.14 -13.60 0.19
C PHE A 255 18.10 -12.97 1.22
N SER A 256 19.39 -12.85 0.90
CA SER A 256 20.36 -12.17 1.76
C SER A 256 20.04 -10.67 1.90
N LYS A 257 19.90 -9.97 0.77
CA LYS A 257 19.54 -8.54 0.76
C LYS A 257 18.10 -8.31 1.19
N ALA A 258 17.16 -9.16 0.78
CA ALA A 258 15.78 -9.06 1.22
C ALA A 258 15.67 -9.10 2.75
N ARG A 259 16.41 -10.01 3.41
CA ARG A 259 16.45 -10.10 4.87
C ARG A 259 16.94 -8.81 5.50
N GLU A 260 18.00 -8.21 4.97
CA GLU A 260 18.58 -6.98 5.50
C GLU A 260 17.54 -5.85 5.52
N TYR A 261 16.91 -5.57 4.38
CA TYR A 261 15.92 -4.50 4.27
C TYR A 261 14.63 -4.78 5.05
N TYR A 262 14.12 -6.02 5.05
CA TYR A 262 12.99 -6.38 5.91
C TYR A 262 13.34 -6.19 7.39
N GLY A 263 14.54 -6.61 7.80
CA GLY A 263 15.03 -6.51 9.16
C GLY A 263 15.12 -5.06 9.65
N GLN A 264 15.55 -4.13 8.80
CA GLN A 264 15.62 -2.70 9.15
C GLN A 264 14.27 -2.13 9.61
N VAL A 265 13.17 -2.63 9.06
CA VAL A 265 11.81 -2.15 9.32
C VAL A 265 11.14 -3.02 10.37
N LEU A 266 10.98 -4.31 10.09
CA LEU A 266 10.07 -5.19 10.82
C LEU A 266 10.55 -5.58 12.23
N THR A 267 11.77 -5.23 12.62
CA THR A 267 12.26 -5.38 14.01
C THR A 267 12.00 -4.15 14.88
N LYS A 268 11.50 -3.04 14.32
CA LYS A 268 11.17 -1.85 15.10
C LYS A 268 9.91 -2.09 15.93
N GLU A 269 9.93 -1.64 17.19
CA GLU A 269 8.84 -1.87 18.16
C GLU A 269 7.57 -1.06 17.85
N ASN A 270 7.69 0.06 17.14
CA ASN A 270 6.60 1.01 16.90
C ASN A 270 5.77 0.72 15.63
N ILE A 271 6.07 -0.35 14.89
CA ILE A 271 5.35 -0.67 13.66
C ILE A 271 4.03 -1.36 13.98
N PRO A 272 2.88 -0.84 13.53
CA PRO A 272 1.61 -1.54 13.69
C PRO A 272 1.62 -2.86 12.92
N ASN A 273 1.73 -3.97 13.64
CA ASN A 273 1.87 -5.30 13.03
C ASN A 273 0.72 -5.66 12.09
N GLU A 274 -0.49 -5.12 12.32
CA GLU A 274 -1.67 -5.31 11.48
C GLU A 274 -1.50 -4.83 10.04
N LYS A 275 -0.68 -3.79 9.83
CA LYS A 275 -0.46 -3.19 8.50
C LYS A 275 0.63 -3.87 7.68
N VAL A 276 1.46 -4.70 8.31
CA VAL A 276 2.66 -5.30 7.70
C VAL A 276 2.64 -6.83 7.75
N VAL A 277 1.46 -7.44 7.86
CA VAL A 277 1.32 -8.90 8.01
C VAL A 277 1.89 -9.63 6.78
N ASP A 278 1.64 -9.10 5.59
CA ASP A 278 2.06 -9.69 4.33
C ASP A 278 3.59 -9.60 4.17
N GLU A 279 4.18 -8.45 4.53
CA GLU A 279 5.63 -8.24 4.58
C GLU A 279 6.30 -9.09 5.65
N ARG A 280 5.70 -9.25 6.83
CA ARG A 280 6.20 -10.15 7.89
C ARG A 280 6.22 -11.59 7.43
N TYR A 281 5.21 -12.02 6.67
CA TYR A 281 5.19 -13.37 6.13
C TYR A 281 6.34 -13.58 5.14
N ARG A 282 6.53 -12.64 4.19
CA ARG A 282 7.67 -12.68 3.26
C ARG A 282 9.02 -12.61 3.97
N TYR A 283 9.12 -11.83 5.05
CA TYR A 283 10.31 -11.79 5.87
C TYR A 283 10.58 -13.13 6.55
N ALA A 284 9.55 -13.78 7.12
CA ALA A 284 9.69 -15.12 7.70
C ALA A 284 10.15 -16.15 6.65
N GLU A 285 9.59 -16.13 5.44
CA GLU A 285 10.05 -16.99 4.34
C GLU A 285 11.50 -16.70 3.96
N THR A 286 11.89 -15.42 3.93
CA THR A 286 13.26 -15.00 3.66
C THR A 286 14.21 -15.52 4.74
N LEU A 287 13.81 -15.45 6.02
CA LEU A 287 14.56 -15.96 7.15
C LEU A 287 14.76 -17.47 7.05
N VAL A 288 13.74 -18.23 6.64
CA VAL A 288 13.85 -19.67 6.34
C VAL A 288 14.89 -19.92 5.24
N LYS A 289 14.82 -19.17 4.12
CA LYS A 289 15.81 -19.30 3.03
C LYS A 289 17.23 -18.95 3.46
N ASN A 290 17.38 -18.11 4.46
CA ASN A 290 18.67 -17.76 5.06
C ASN A 290 19.04 -18.65 6.27
N LYS A 291 18.34 -19.77 6.49
CA LYS A 291 18.55 -20.71 7.60
C LYS A 291 18.36 -20.11 9.01
N GLN A 292 17.60 -19.03 9.15
CA GLN A 292 17.30 -18.34 10.42
C GLN A 292 15.92 -18.73 10.95
N PHE A 293 15.74 -20.00 11.28
CA PHE A 293 14.43 -20.59 11.60
C PHE A 293 13.81 -20.04 12.89
N GLU A 294 14.59 -19.86 13.96
CA GLU A 294 14.09 -19.29 15.22
C GLU A 294 13.53 -17.87 15.01
N ALA A 295 14.20 -17.08 14.18
CA ALA A 295 13.73 -15.75 13.82
C ALA A 295 12.46 -15.83 12.97
N ALA A 296 12.37 -16.78 12.04
CA ALA A 296 11.16 -17.01 11.22
C ALA A 296 9.95 -17.39 12.08
N VAL A 297 10.13 -18.31 13.04
CA VAL A 297 9.07 -18.72 13.99
C VAL A 297 8.56 -17.53 14.79
N LYS A 298 9.45 -16.68 15.31
CA LYS A 298 9.04 -15.44 15.99
C LYS A 298 8.17 -14.55 15.10
N GLN A 299 8.49 -14.42 13.81
CA GLN A 299 7.66 -13.64 12.89
C GLN A 299 6.28 -14.27 12.68
N TRP A 300 6.19 -15.59 12.55
CA TRP A 300 4.92 -16.31 12.44
C TRP A 300 4.07 -16.24 13.71
N GLU A 301 4.69 -16.29 14.89
CA GLU A 301 3.99 -16.08 16.17
C GLU A 301 3.37 -14.68 16.24
N ILE A 302 4.13 -13.66 15.82
CA ILE A 302 3.61 -12.28 15.71
C ILE A 302 2.43 -12.24 14.72
N ILE A 303 2.56 -12.84 13.53
CA ILE A 303 1.46 -12.91 12.57
C ILE A 303 0.23 -13.58 13.19
N LYS A 304 0.38 -14.71 13.87
CA LYS A 304 -0.71 -15.45 14.51
C LYS A 304 -1.40 -14.65 15.62
N SER A 305 -0.63 -13.90 16.41
CA SER A 305 -1.18 -13.02 17.45
C SER A 305 -2.05 -11.89 16.91
N VAL A 306 -1.81 -11.46 15.68
CA VAL A 306 -2.56 -10.38 15.01
C VAL A 306 -3.72 -10.96 14.18
N ARG A 307 -3.44 -12.01 13.41
CA ARG A 307 -4.40 -12.73 12.58
C ARG A 307 -4.32 -14.22 12.88
N ASN A 308 -5.28 -14.72 13.66
CA ASN A 308 -5.32 -16.12 14.08
C ASN A 308 -5.36 -17.11 12.90
N ILE A 309 -5.94 -16.72 11.77
CA ILE A 309 -5.95 -17.51 10.52
C ILE A 309 -5.29 -16.66 9.44
N TYR A 310 -4.10 -17.05 9.00
CA TYR A 310 -3.37 -16.38 7.92
C TYR A 310 -2.51 -17.37 7.13
N LEU A 311 -2.84 -17.54 5.85
CA LEU A 311 -2.16 -18.47 4.92
C LEU A 311 -1.94 -19.86 5.58
N ASP A 312 -0.71 -20.37 5.53
CA ASP A 312 -0.26 -21.65 6.08
C ASP A 312 0.58 -21.48 7.37
N VAL A 313 0.43 -20.35 8.07
CA VAL A 313 1.23 -20.01 9.27
C VAL A 313 1.09 -21.07 10.37
N ASP A 314 -0.10 -21.63 10.60
CA ASP A 314 -0.30 -22.67 11.61
C ASP A 314 0.50 -23.94 11.30
N GLN A 315 0.53 -24.33 10.02
CA GLN A 315 1.30 -25.48 9.58
C GLN A 315 2.80 -25.20 9.70
N LYS A 316 3.25 -24.01 9.29
CA LYS A 316 4.65 -23.59 9.42
C LYS A 316 5.10 -23.56 10.89
N LEU A 317 4.28 -23.01 11.79
CA LEU A 317 4.58 -23.04 13.23
C LEU A 317 4.66 -24.47 13.76
N LYS A 318 3.74 -25.36 13.38
CA LYS A 318 3.79 -26.77 13.78
C LYS A 318 5.09 -27.43 13.32
N THR A 319 5.44 -27.29 12.04
CA THR A 319 6.61 -27.92 11.44
C THR A 319 7.92 -27.33 11.96
N TYR A 320 8.09 -26.00 11.98
CA TYR A 320 9.38 -25.41 12.36
C TYR A 320 9.61 -25.42 13.87
N SER A 321 8.56 -25.31 14.70
CA SER A 321 8.72 -25.40 16.15
C SER A 321 9.11 -26.81 16.61
N SER A 322 8.61 -27.87 15.96
CA SER A 322 9.05 -29.25 16.26
C SER A 322 10.51 -29.44 15.89
N ILE A 323 10.95 -28.92 14.74
CA ILE A 323 12.34 -29.03 14.30
C ILE A 323 13.28 -28.26 15.25
N ILE A 324 12.91 -27.07 15.70
CA ILE A 324 13.73 -26.26 16.62
C ILE A 324 13.82 -26.88 18.01
N ALA A 325 12.76 -27.55 18.49
CA ALA A 325 12.75 -28.21 19.78
C ALA A 325 13.72 -29.41 19.84
N ASN A 326 14.02 -30.03 18.68
CA ASN A 326 14.97 -31.12 18.58
C ASN A 326 16.39 -30.61 18.25
N ASN A 327 17.32 -30.78 19.19
CA ASN A 327 18.72 -30.34 19.01
C ASN A 327 19.40 -30.98 17.78
N ALA A 328 19.11 -32.24 17.48
CA ALA A 328 19.72 -32.95 16.34
C ALA A 328 19.16 -32.46 15.00
N PHE A 329 17.85 -32.20 14.89
CA PHE A 329 17.25 -31.67 13.67
C PHE A 329 17.60 -30.21 13.44
N ARG A 330 17.66 -29.38 14.50
CA ARG A 330 18.19 -28.01 14.40
C ARG A 330 19.61 -28.02 13.84
N THR A 331 20.47 -28.88 14.37
CA THR A 331 21.85 -29.04 13.88
C THR A 331 21.87 -29.48 12.41
N ALA A 332 20.96 -30.40 12.01
CA ALA A 332 20.86 -30.90 10.64
C ALA A 332 20.44 -29.83 9.62
N LEU A 333 19.58 -28.88 10.01
CA LEU A 333 19.13 -27.77 9.16
C LEU A 333 20.22 -26.72 8.92
N GLU A 334 21.04 -26.46 9.93
CA GLU A 334 22.04 -25.38 9.91
C GLU A 334 23.29 -25.79 9.13
N MET A 335 23.66 -27.07 9.20
CA MET A 335 24.90 -27.61 8.63
C MET A 335 24.77 -27.98 7.14
N ASP A 336 25.92 -28.15 6.48
CA ASP A 336 25.97 -28.86 5.21
C ASP A 336 25.61 -30.35 5.43
N ILE A 337 24.82 -30.92 4.52
CA ILE A 337 24.35 -32.30 4.65
C ILE A 337 25.47 -33.33 4.79
N ILE A 338 26.61 -33.14 4.12
CA ILE A 338 27.74 -34.08 4.20
C ILE A 338 28.42 -33.97 5.56
N GLU A 339 28.63 -32.75 6.05
CA GLU A 339 29.21 -32.53 7.37
C GLU A 339 28.30 -33.11 8.47
N TYR A 340 26.98 -32.94 8.35
CA TYR A 340 26.02 -33.55 9.28
C TYR A 340 26.09 -35.08 9.23
N LEU A 341 26.07 -35.64 8.02
CA LEU A 341 26.15 -37.07 7.78
C LEU A 341 27.40 -37.68 8.43
N GLU A 342 28.57 -37.10 8.20
CA GLU A 342 29.85 -37.62 8.71
C GLU A 342 29.98 -37.46 10.23
N LYS A 343 29.61 -36.30 10.77
CA LYS A 343 29.86 -35.95 12.17
C LYS A 343 28.85 -36.57 13.13
N TYR A 344 27.60 -36.69 12.71
CA TYR A 344 26.51 -37.11 13.60
C TYR A 344 25.90 -38.45 13.17
N PHE A 345 25.72 -38.66 11.86
CA PHE A 345 24.88 -39.77 11.41
C PHE A 345 25.63 -41.09 11.16
N TYR A 346 26.89 -41.04 10.72
CA TYR A 346 27.72 -42.25 10.53
C TYR A 346 27.85 -43.08 11.80
N ARG A 347 27.95 -42.43 12.96
CA ARG A 347 27.99 -43.13 14.25
C ARG A 347 26.71 -43.90 14.52
N ILE A 348 25.55 -43.29 14.24
CA ILE A 348 24.23 -43.90 14.43
C ILE A 348 24.08 -45.12 13.52
N LEU A 349 24.46 -44.98 12.24
CA LEU A 349 24.47 -46.09 11.28
C LEU A 349 25.38 -47.24 11.76
N THR A 350 26.57 -46.93 12.24
CA THR A 350 27.54 -47.92 12.73
C THR A 350 27.01 -48.68 13.94
N LEU A 351 26.37 -47.99 14.88
CA LEU A 351 25.73 -48.61 16.05
C LEU A 351 24.57 -49.55 15.64
N ASN A 352 23.94 -49.28 14.51
CA ASN A 352 22.89 -50.12 13.91
C ASN A 352 23.43 -51.18 12.93
N GLY A 353 24.75 -51.39 12.89
CA GLY A 353 25.40 -52.42 12.08
C GLY A 353 25.57 -52.07 10.59
N TYR A 354 25.37 -50.81 10.22
CA TYR A 354 25.59 -50.30 8.87
C TYR A 354 26.93 -49.57 8.76
N VAL A 355 27.73 -49.91 7.75
CA VAL A 355 28.97 -49.20 7.42
C VAL A 355 28.78 -48.46 6.10
N VAL A 356 28.97 -47.15 6.10
CA VAL A 356 28.87 -46.34 4.87
C VAL A 356 30.05 -46.64 3.97
N THR A 357 29.75 -46.90 2.69
CA THR A 357 30.75 -47.27 1.69
C THR A 357 30.92 -46.25 0.58
N ASP A 358 29.86 -45.51 0.25
CA ASP A 358 29.87 -44.47 -0.76
C ASP A 358 28.69 -43.52 -0.54
N HIS A 359 28.80 -42.28 -0.99
CA HIS A 359 27.74 -41.27 -0.92
C HIS A 359 27.79 -40.30 -2.10
N THR A 360 26.64 -39.77 -2.48
CA THR A 360 26.47 -38.79 -3.54
C THR A 360 25.62 -37.63 -3.03
N LYS A 361 26.24 -36.44 -2.93
CA LYS A 361 25.52 -35.20 -2.62
C LYS A 361 24.65 -34.81 -3.82
N LYS A 362 23.35 -34.64 -3.59
CA LYS A 362 22.37 -34.20 -4.60
C LYS A 362 22.08 -32.71 -4.50
N SER A 363 22.05 -32.18 -3.28
CA SER A 363 21.97 -30.75 -2.97
C SER A 363 22.64 -30.49 -1.62
N ASP A 364 22.64 -29.23 -1.15
CA ASP A 364 23.15 -28.86 0.18
C ASP A 364 22.37 -29.49 1.34
N THR A 365 21.18 -30.04 1.07
CA THR A 365 20.28 -30.62 2.06
C THR A 365 19.91 -32.07 1.75
N LEU A 366 20.38 -32.64 0.63
CA LEU A 366 20.01 -33.98 0.20
C LEU A 366 21.25 -34.79 -0.17
N VAL A 367 21.41 -35.94 0.48
CA VAL A 367 22.46 -36.91 0.18
C VAL A 367 21.87 -38.30 0.02
N PHE A 368 22.32 -39.01 -1.02
CA PHE A 368 22.07 -40.43 -1.17
C PHE A 368 23.35 -41.18 -0.79
N PHE A 369 23.24 -42.24 -0.02
CA PHE A 369 24.41 -43.02 0.36
C PHE A 369 24.11 -44.50 0.44
N VAL A 370 25.16 -45.30 0.30
CA VAL A 370 25.09 -46.75 0.31
C VAL A 370 25.96 -47.31 1.42
N THR A 371 25.42 -48.32 2.06
CA THR A 371 25.99 -48.97 3.23
C THR A 371 26.08 -50.47 3.00
N ILE A 372 26.92 -51.12 3.78
CA ILE A 372 26.92 -52.57 3.95
C ILE A 372 26.42 -52.86 5.36
N LYS A 373 25.30 -53.58 5.48
CA LYS A 373 24.81 -54.12 6.75
C LYS A 373 25.43 -55.48 6.97
N LYS A 374 26.10 -55.66 8.11
CA LYS A 374 26.57 -56.97 8.56
C LYS A 374 25.54 -57.58 9.50
N PHE A 375 25.18 -58.84 9.30
CA PHE A 375 24.26 -59.55 10.16
C PHE A 375 24.68 -61.02 10.33
N GLY A 376 24.37 -61.58 11.50
CA GLY A 376 24.74 -62.95 11.86
C GLY A 376 26.23 -63.15 12.19
N SER A 377 26.55 -64.28 12.82
CA SER A 377 27.91 -64.67 13.21
C SER A 377 28.78 -65.12 12.03
N GLU A 378 28.18 -65.45 10.88
CA GLU A 378 28.86 -65.98 9.68
C GLU A 378 29.29 -64.91 8.66
N GLY A 379 29.21 -63.62 9.01
CA GLY A 379 29.67 -62.54 8.13
C GLY A 379 28.77 -62.28 6.91
N GLN A 380 27.51 -62.72 6.96
CA GLN A 380 26.53 -62.40 5.93
C GLN A 380 26.33 -60.88 5.87
N SER A 381 26.25 -60.35 4.65
CA SER A 381 26.05 -58.92 4.45
C SER A 381 25.20 -58.64 3.22
N TYR A 382 24.49 -57.52 3.26
CA TYR A 382 23.78 -56.98 2.12
C TYR A 382 24.01 -55.48 2.01
N LYS A 383 23.78 -54.94 0.82
CA LYS A 383 23.82 -53.51 0.58
C LYS A 383 22.49 -52.87 0.95
N SER A 384 22.56 -51.70 1.58
CA SER A 384 21.38 -50.87 1.85
C SER A 384 21.65 -49.44 1.43
N THR A 385 20.63 -48.79 0.91
CA THR A 385 20.70 -47.41 0.41
C THR A 385 19.82 -46.52 1.24
N PHE A 386 20.25 -45.27 1.42
CA PHE A 386 19.57 -44.29 2.23
C PHE A 386 19.52 -42.97 1.46
N ALA A 387 18.37 -42.30 1.52
CA ALA A 387 18.24 -40.89 1.22
C ALA A 387 18.05 -40.15 2.54
N LEU A 388 18.89 -39.15 2.79
CA LEU A 388 18.75 -38.26 3.93
C LEU A 388 18.49 -36.84 3.43
N ASP A 389 17.30 -36.32 3.74
CA ASP A 389 16.86 -34.97 3.44
C ASP A 389 16.77 -34.13 4.73
N THR A 390 17.63 -33.12 4.83
CA THR A 390 17.67 -32.17 5.95
C THR A 390 17.10 -30.81 5.56
N SER A 391 16.31 -30.71 4.50
CA SER A 391 15.78 -29.43 4.03
C SER A 391 14.67 -28.84 4.91
N GLY A 392 14.02 -29.68 5.72
CA GLY A 392 12.83 -29.30 6.49
C GLY A 392 11.56 -29.12 5.63
N TYR A 393 11.63 -29.37 4.32
CA TYR A 393 10.46 -29.41 3.44
C TYR A 393 9.97 -30.85 3.24
N PRO A 394 8.67 -31.03 2.94
CA PRO A 394 8.15 -32.36 2.62
C PRO A 394 8.86 -32.96 1.40
N MET A 395 9.43 -34.16 1.56
CA MET A 395 10.07 -34.87 0.46
C MET A 395 9.04 -35.16 -0.63
N ARG A 396 9.42 -34.92 -1.89
CA ARG A 396 8.54 -35.02 -3.07
C ARG A 396 8.85 -36.27 -3.91
N GLN A 397 7.92 -36.62 -4.80
CA GLN A 397 7.99 -37.82 -5.64
C GLN A 397 9.23 -37.84 -6.54
N ASP A 398 9.64 -36.71 -7.09
CA ASP A 398 10.82 -36.58 -7.94
C ASP A 398 12.11 -36.95 -7.22
N THR A 399 12.26 -36.58 -5.95
CA THR A 399 13.38 -37.01 -5.10
C THR A 399 13.36 -38.52 -4.90
N VAL A 400 12.18 -39.10 -4.66
CA VAL A 400 12.02 -40.54 -4.46
C VAL A 400 12.34 -41.32 -5.72
N ASP A 401 11.86 -40.89 -6.88
CA ASP A 401 12.12 -41.55 -8.17
C ASP A 401 13.64 -41.59 -8.47
N GLN A 402 14.34 -40.47 -8.24
CA GLN A 402 15.80 -40.39 -8.36
C GLN A 402 16.52 -41.32 -7.38
N PHE A 403 16.03 -41.40 -6.15
CA PHE A 403 16.59 -42.30 -5.15
C PHE A 403 16.38 -43.77 -5.53
N MET A 404 15.25 -44.12 -6.13
CA MET A 404 14.97 -45.49 -6.58
C MET A 404 15.85 -45.92 -7.74
N GLU A 405 16.23 -45.01 -8.64
CA GLU A 405 17.25 -45.28 -9.65
C GLU A 405 18.62 -45.54 -9.02
N TYR A 406 18.99 -44.72 -8.04
CA TYR A 406 20.22 -44.89 -7.27
C TYR A 406 20.24 -46.26 -6.54
N ALA A 407 19.16 -46.63 -5.85
CA ALA A 407 19.04 -47.91 -5.17
C ALA A 407 19.19 -49.12 -6.12
N ARG A 408 18.58 -49.04 -7.32
CA ARG A 408 18.71 -50.08 -8.36
C ARG A 408 20.13 -50.22 -8.88
N GLN A 409 20.83 -49.11 -9.10
CA GLN A 409 22.23 -49.11 -9.54
C GLN A 409 23.14 -49.89 -8.57
N TYR A 410 22.93 -49.70 -7.26
CA TYR A 410 23.72 -50.36 -6.23
C TYR A 410 23.22 -51.76 -5.84
N LYS A 411 22.14 -52.24 -6.48
CA LYS A 411 21.49 -53.54 -6.19
C LYS A 411 21.17 -53.67 -4.69
N SER A 412 20.57 -52.61 -4.15
CA SER A 412 20.23 -52.53 -2.73
C SER A 412 19.18 -53.56 -2.34
N ALA A 413 19.38 -54.23 -1.20
CA ALA A 413 18.40 -55.15 -0.64
C ALA A 413 17.30 -54.40 0.15
N HIS A 414 17.67 -53.29 0.78
CA HIS A 414 16.76 -52.44 1.56
C HIS A 414 17.07 -50.98 1.32
N SER A 415 16.02 -50.19 1.11
CA SER A 415 16.15 -48.75 0.87
C SER A 415 15.40 -47.96 1.93
N PHE A 416 15.99 -46.86 2.41
CA PHE A 416 15.42 -46.04 3.46
C PHE A 416 15.31 -44.59 2.99
N LEU A 417 14.13 -44.00 3.17
CA LEU A 417 13.89 -42.58 2.94
C LEU A 417 13.78 -41.88 4.30
N ILE A 418 14.63 -40.89 4.53
CA ILE A 418 14.67 -40.12 5.78
C ILE A 418 14.49 -38.65 5.45
N SER A 419 13.55 -38.00 6.13
CA SER A 419 13.29 -36.57 6.04
C SER A 419 13.08 -36.00 7.43
N ILE A 420 13.65 -34.82 7.71
CA ILE A 420 13.28 -34.04 8.91
C ILE A 420 12.06 -33.13 8.67
N GLY A 421 11.61 -33.02 7.42
CA GLY A 421 10.60 -32.08 6.94
C GLY A 421 9.26 -32.69 6.54
N ASP A 422 9.01 -33.96 6.93
CA ASP A 422 7.84 -34.77 6.53
C ASP A 422 7.94 -35.29 5.07
N PHE A 423 6.90 -35.98 4.61
CA PHE A 423 6.74 -36.56 3.28
C PHE A 423 5.45 -36.05 2.63
N ALA A 424 5.47 -35.86 1.31
CA ALA A 424 4.26 -35.48 0.58
C ALA A 424 3.14 -36.55 0.72
N PRO A 425 1.87 -36.16 0.95
CA PRO A 425 0.77 -37.06 1.34
C PRO A 425 0.34 -38.12 0.31
N ASN A 426 0.88 -38.08 -0.92
CA ASN A 426 0.56 -39.02 -2.01
C ASN A 426 1.82 -39.64 -2.63
N LEU A 427 2.86 -39.82 -1.82
CA LEU A 427 4.11 -40.44 -2.23
C LEU A 427 3.89 -41.90 -2.63
N LYS A 428 4.32 -42.25 -3.84
CA LYS A 428 4.35 -43.62 -4.34
C LYS A 428 5.73 -44.19 -4.05
N VAL A 429 5.74 -45.24 -3.25
CA VAL A 429 6.94 -45.87 -2.74
C VAL A 429 6.77 -47.38 -2.87
N ASP A 430 7.78 -48.08 -3.39
CA ASP A 430 7.76 -49.55 -3.50
C ASP A 430 7.81 -50.19 -2.11
N ASP A 431 7.21 -51.37 -1.95
CA ASP A 431 7.14 -52.10 -0.67
C ASP A 431 8.53 -52.41 -0.05
N THR A 432 9.59 -52.37 -0.86
CA THR A 432 10.98 -52.60 -0.43
C THR A 432 11.65 -51.37 0.19
N VAL A 433 10.97 -50.23 0.21
CA VAL A 433 11.48 -48.95 0.70
C VAL A 433 10.78 -48.61 2.01
N MET A 434 11.58 -48.35 3.04
CA MET A 434 11.06 -47.95 4.34
C MET A 434 11.13 -46.43 4.49
N ILE A 435 9.99 -45.82 4.78
CA ILE A 435 9.91 -44.40 5.14
C ILE A 435 10.21 -44.26 6.64
N ILE A 436 11.11 -43.34 6.96
CA ILE A 436 11.47 -42.98 8.33
C ILE A 436 11.00 -41.54 8.54
N GLU A 437 9.80 -41.44 9.11
CA GLU A 437 9.18 -40.19 9.51
C GLU A 437 10.02 -39.44 10.55
N PRO A 438 9.89 -38.10 10.67
CA PRO A 438 10.67 -37.29 11.60
C PRO A 438 10.66 -37.84 13.04
N GLU A 439 9.50 -38.23 13.58
CA GLU A 439 9.42 -38.74 14.96
C GLU A 439 10.16 -40.07 15.13
N ARG A 440 10.12 -40.93 14.10
CA ARG A 440 10.87 -42.20 14.10
C ARG A 440 12.36 -41.94 13.95
N PHE A 441 12.73 -40.96 13.13
CA PHE A 441 14.12 -40.58 12.93
C PHE A 441 14.73 -40.01 14.21
N GLU A 442 13.99 -39.19 14.94
CA GLU A 442 14.37 -38.68 16.26
C GLU A 442 14.65 -39.82 17.23
N ALA A 443 13.71 -40.78 17.36
CA ALA A 443 13.89 -41.93 18.23
C ALA A 443 15.12 -42.79 17.86
N ILE A 444 15.45 -42.89 16.56
CA ILE A 444 16.66 -43.58 16.09
C ILE A 444 17.93 -42.81 16.48
N ILE A 445 17.94 -41.48 16.34
CA ILE A 445 19.07 -40.63 16.72
C ILE A 445 19.32 -40.72 18.24
N GLU A 446 18.25 -40.76 19.03
CA GLU A 446 18.31 -40.91 20.49
C GLU A 446 18.68 -42.33 20.94
N GLY A 447 18.72 -43.30 20.00
CA GLY A 447 19.04 -44.69 20.28
C GLY A 447 17.93 -45.46 21.00
N VAL A 448 16.69 -44.98 20.89
CA VAL A 448 15.50 -45.61 21.50
C VAL A 448 15.04 -46.81 20.68
N ILE A 449 15.16 -46.75 19.36
CA ILE A 449 14.79 -47.81 18.41
C ILE A 449 15.87 -47.98 17.32
N SER A 450 15.93 -49.14 16.68
CA SER A 450 16.80 -49.39 15.52
C SER A 450 16.10 -49.12 14.18
N PHE A 451 16.86 -49.08 13.09
CA PHE A 451 16.32 -48.97 11.73
C PHE A 451 15.45 -50.17 11.31
N SER A 452 15.53 -51.30 12.02
CA SER A 452 14.85 -52.55 11.68
C SER A 452 13.70 -52.91 12.64
N ASP A 453 13.54 -52.16 13.73
CA ASP A 453 12.37 -52.26 14.62
C ASP A 453 11.21 -51.48 14.02
#